data_AF-A0A674J579-F1
#
_entry.id   AF-A0A674J579-F1
#
_cell.length_a   1.000
_cell.length_b   1.000
_cell.length_c   1.000
_cell.angle_alpha   90.00
_cell.angle_beta   90.00
_cell.angle_gamma   90.00
#
_symmetry.space_group_name_H-M   'P 1'
#
loop_
_entity.id
_entity.type
_entity.pdbx_description
1 polymer ?
#
loop_
_entity_poly.entity_id
_entity_poly.type
_entity_poly.pdbx_seq_one_letter_code
_entity_poly.pdbx_strand_id
1 'polypeptide(L)'
;MLNSCVFLMLSICFLPGLVLAQPFHSSTCPATISEDLRQDCHPEPGATETSCISRGCQWCETSAPNVPFCFYDSVEDPTCPNNVPVQKRIDCHPQLGASKEACEAKGCIWCSTKVSNAPWCSFPEVGPYGYSLYGQPQKTAKGWR
;
A
#
# COMPACT_ATOMS: atom_id res chain seq x y z
N MET A 1 -11.07 -11.09 79.30
CA MET A 1 -10.54 -12.45 79.56
C MET A 1 -9.54 -12.80 78.46
N LEU A 2 -8.68 -13.82 78.66
CA LEU A 2 -7.42 -14.00 77.92
C LEU A 2 -7.47 -14.96 76.72
N ASN A 3 -6.33 -15.05 76.00
CA ASN A 3 -5.96 -15.90 74.84
C ASN A 3 -6.41 -15.34 73.47
N SER A 4 -5.56 -14.88 72.54
CA SER A 4 -4.07 -14.79 72.43
C SER A 4 -3.28 -16.05 72.04
N CYS A 5 -2.30 -15.86 71.12
CA CYS A 5 -1.15 -16.72 70.73
C CYS A 5 -1.46 -18.08 70.03
N VAL A 6 -0.70 -18.63 69.06
CA VAL A 6 0.36 -18.23 68.07
C VAL A 6 0.33 -19.33 66.95
N PHE A 7 0.94 -19.31 65.76
CA PHE A 7 2.02 -18.55 65.06
C PHE A 7 1.49 -18.00 63.70
N LEU A 8 2.17 -17.27 62.80
CA LEU A 8 3.55 -17.13 62.28
C LEU A 8 4.06 -18.21 61.29
N MET A 9 4.03 -17.92 59.98
CA MET A 9 5.21 -17.89 59.09
C MET A 9 4.87 -17.22 57.74
N LEU A 10 5.89 -16.69 57.05
CA LEU A 10 5.73 -15.92 55.80
C LEU A 10 5.57 -16.82 54.57
N SER A 11 4.75 -16.39 53.62
CA SER A 11 4.93 -16.71 52.20
C SER A 11 4.37 -15.58 51.32
N ILE A 12 5.19 -14.55 51.07
CA ILE A 12 4.92 -13.53 50.05
C ILE A 12 5.31 -14.13 48.70
N CYS A 13 4.49 -15.07 48.22
CA CYS A 13 4.67 -15.64 46.90
C CYS A 13 4.24 -14.61 45.85
N PHE A 14 5.22 -13.81 45.40
CA PHE A 14 5.12 -13.07 44.14
C PHE A 14 4.65 -14.01 43.04
N LEU A 15 3.53 -13.67 42.41
CA LEU A 15 3.43 -13.59 40.96
C LEU A 15 2.34 -12.54 40.66
N PRO A 16 2.69 -11.26 40.42
CA PRO A 16 1.78 -10.40 39.68
C PRO A 16 1.50 -11.13 38.37
N GLY A 17 0.22 -11.30 38.03
CA GLY A 17 -0.21 -11.96 36.80
C GLY A 17 0.23 -11.14 35.60
N LEU A 18 1.49 -11.31 35.18
CA LEU A 18 2.05 -10.72 33.98
C LEU A 18 1.34 -11.39 32.81
N VAL A 19 0.19 -10.83 32.46
CA VAL A 19 -0.36 -10.94 31.12
C VAL A 19 0.71 -10.35 30.22
N LEU A 20 1.58 -11.23 29.72
CA LEU A 20 2.31 -11.00 28.50
C LEU A 20 1.24 -10.84 27.43
N ALA A 21 0.79 -9.59 27.26
CA ALA A 21 0.24 -9.14 26.00
C ALA A 21 1.36 -9.39 24.99
N GLN A 22 1.33 -10.58 24.38
CA GLN A 22 2.22 -10.93 23.29
C GLN A 22 2.13 -9.77 22.29
N PRO A 23 3.26 -9.17 21.87
CA PRO A 23 3.20 -8.19 20.80
C PRO A 23 2.49 -8.88 19.64
N PHE A 24 1.38 -8.31 19.18
CA PHE A 24 0.62 -8.80 18.03
C PHE A 24 1.42 -8.47 16.75
N HIS A 25 2.62 -9.04 16.62
CA HIS A 25 3.24 -9.29 15.34
C HIS A 25 2.36 -10.30 14.61
N SER A 26 1.40 -9.76 13.86
CA SER A 26 0.58 -10.50 12.92
C SER A 26 1.46 -10.99 11.79
N SER A 27 2.12 -12.13 11.99
CA SER A 27 2.93 -12.83 10.98
C SER A 27 2.11 -13.36 9.79
N THR A 28 0.79 -13.13 9.80
CA THR A 28 -0.06 -13.23 8.61
C THR A 28 0.07 -11.96 7.77
N CYS A 29 0.81 -12.03 6.67
CA CYS A 29 0.84 -11.02 5.62
C CYS A 29 -0.60 -10.70 5.15
N PRO A 30 -1.07 -9.44 5.19
CA PRO A 30 -2.43 -9.06 4.81
C PRO A 30 -2.58 -8.79 3.29
N ALA A 31 -1.57 -9.09 2.48
CA ALA A 31 -1.53 -8.70 1.08
C ALA A 31 -2.52 -9.49 0.22
N THR A 32 -3.30 -8.78 -0.59
CA THR A 32 -4.21 -9.36 -1.60
C THR A 32 -3.53 -9.61 -2.95
N ILE A 33 -2.31 -9.13 -3.14
CA ILE A 33 -1.53 -9.24 -4.38
C ILE A 33 -0.68 -10.52 -4.38
N SER A 34 -0.66 -11.23 -5.51
CA SER A 34 0.22 -12.40 -5.72
C SER A 34 1.69 -12.00 -5.67
N GLU A 35 2.56 -12.90 -5.25
CA GLU A 35 4.00 -12.62 -5.09
C GLU A 35 4.66 -12.24 -6.42
N ASP A 36 4.34 -12.99 -7.47
CA ASP A 36 4.67 -12.73 -8.89
C ASP A 36 4.12 -11.42 -9.47
N LEU A 37 3.23 -10.71 -8.76
CA LEU A 37 2.71 -9.39 -9.16
C LEU A 37 3.23 -8.24 -8.27
N ARG A 38 4.04 -8.52 -7.24
CA ARG A 38 4.57 -7.49 -6.33
C ARG A 38 5.55 -6.55 -7.05
N GLN A 39 5.09 -5.35 -7.36
CA GLN A 39 5.95 -4.27 -7.83
C GLN A 39 6.67 -3.61 -6.64
N ASP A 40 8.01 -3.60 -6.70
CA ASP A 40 8.89 -2.98 -5.69
C ASP A 40 8.57 -1.50 -5.46
N CYS A 41 8.49 -1.10 -4.18
CA CYS A 41 8.24 0.27 -3.71
C CYS A 41 9.48 0.90 -3.02
N HIS A 42 10.56 0.15 -2.81
CA HIS A 42 11.77 0.61 -2.13
C HIS A 42 13.04 0.24 -2.93
N PRO A 43 13.22 0.83 -4.14
CA PRO A 43 14.35 0.51 -5.03
C PRO A 43 15.72 0.91 -4.47
N GLU A 44 15.76 1.72 -3.40
CA GLU A 44 16.98 1.96 -2.64
C GLU A 44 17.36 0.75 -1.77
N PRO A 45 18.64 0.35 -1.71
CA PRO A 45 19.05 -0.81 -0.92
C PRO A 45 18.83 -0.59 0.59
N GLY A 46 18.52 -1.67 1.31
CA GLY A 46 18.28 -1.62 2.76
C GLY A 46 16.84 -1.28 3.15
N ALA A 47 15.86 -1.70 2.35
CA ALA A 47 14.44 -1.64 2.73
C ALA A 47 14.18 -2.34 4.07
N THR A 48 13.32 -1.74 4.90
CA THR A 48 12.87 -2.27 6.19
C THR A 48 11.35 -2.15 6.26
N GLU A 49 10.70 -2.91 7.15
CA GLU A 49 9.26 -2.78 7.41
C GLU A 49 8.87 -1.32 7.68
N THR A 50 9.57 -0.64 8.59
CA THR A 50 9.33 0.77 8.93
C THR A 50 9.56 1.73 7.75
N SER A 51 10.62 1.53 6.95
CA SER A 51 10.89 2.39 5.77
C SER A 51 9.99 2.09 4.56
N CYS A 52 9.32 0.94 4.57
CA CYS A 52 8.29 0.58 3.60
C CYS A 52 6.94 1.19 3.97
N ILE A 53 6.49 0.97 5.21
CA ILE A 53 5.20 1.46 5.71
C ILE A 53 5.17 3.00 5.71
N SER A 54 6.30 3.67 5.99
CA SER A 54 6.39 5.14 5.93
C SER A 54 6.21 5.73 4.52
N ARG A 55 6.34 4.92 3.46
CA ARG A 55 6.02 5.32 2.08
C ARG A 55 4.53 5.13 1.73
N GLY A 56 3.76 4.43 2.58
CA GLY A 56 2.40 3.98 2.27
C GLY A 56 2.36 2.69 1.45
N CYS A 57 3.36 1.81 1.65
CA CYS A 57 3.51 0.53 0.98
C CYS A 57 3.43 -0.65 1.96
N GLN A 58 3.15 -1.85 1.43
CA GLN A 58 3.01 -3.06 2.21
C GLN A 58 4.37 -3.77 2.35
N TRP A 59 4.68 -4.17 3.58
CA TRP A 59 5.78 -5.10 3.87
C TRP A 59 5.24 -6.52 4.01
N CYS A 60 5.76 -7.46 3.23
CA CYS A 60 5.64 -8.90 3.51
C CYS A 60 6.90 -9.63 3.04
N GLU A 61 7.56 -10.33 3.95
CA GLU A 61 8.69 -11.20 3.63
C GLU A 61 8.25 -12.38 2.75
N THR A 62 9.18 -12.94 1.99
CA THR A 62 8.97 -14.15 1.17
C THR A 62 10.28 -14.92 0.98
N SER A 63 10.17 -16.21 0.67
CA SER A 63 11.28 -17.07 0.24
C SER A 63 11.46 -17.09 -1.30
N ALA A 64 10.58 -16.45 -2.06
CA ALA A 64 10.63 -16.40 -3.52
C ALA A 64 11.78 -15.50 -4.03
N PRO A 65 12.67 -16.00 -4.91
CA PRO A 65 13.81 -15.22 -5.38
C PRO A 65 13.37 -14.08 -6.31
N ASN A 66 13.99 -12.90 -6.13
CA ASN A 66 13.70 -11.66 -6.86
C ASN A 66 12.32 -11.03 -6.60
N VAL A 67 11.54 -11.54 -5.64
CA VAL A 67 10.28 -10.90 -5.20
C VAL A 67 10.59 -9.87 -4.10
N PRO A 68 10.11 -8.62 -4.22
CA PRO A 68 10.40 -7.58 -3.23
C PRO A 68 9.57 -7.77 -1.93
N PHE A 69 10.22 -7.51 -0.80
CA PHE A 69 9.57 -7.53 0.52
C PHE A 69 8.75 -6.26 0.77
N CYS A 70 9.20 -5.13 0.23
CA CYS A 70 8.44 -3.88 0.20
C CYS A 70 7.82 -3.66 -1.18
N PHE A 71 6.49 -3.64 -1.25
CA PHE A 71 5.76 -3.49 -2.51
C PHE A 71 4.54 -2.58 -2.33
N TYR A 72 4.07 -2.04 -3.44
CA TYR A 72 2.85 -1.23 -3.42
C TYR A 72 1.62 -2.08 -3.07
N ASP A 73 0.80 -1.63 -2.11
CA ASP A 73 -0.51 -2.20 -1.85
C ASP A 73 -1.41 -2.06 -3.11
N SER A 74 -2.13 -3.13 -3.46
CA SER A 74 -3.12 -3.14 -4.54
C SER A 74 -4.57 -3.32 -4.02
N VAL A 75 -4.79 -3.16 -2.71
CA VAL A 75 -6.13 -2.92 -2.15
C VAL A 75 -6.55 -1.50 -2.53
N GLU A 76 -6.98 -1.37 -3.78
CA GLU A 76 -7.86 -0.28 -4.20
C GLU A 76 -9.21 -0.43 -3.49
N ASP A 77 -10.03 0.62 -3.48
CA ASP A 77 -11.44 0.52 -3.07
C ASP A 77 -12.13 -0.53 -3.96
N PRO A 78 -12.77 -1.59 -3.42
CA PRO A 78 -13.40 -2.63 -4.24
C PRO A 78 -14.63 -2.15 -5.04
N THR A 79 -15.05 -0.90 -4.86
CA THR A 79 -16.05 -0.21 -5.71
C THR A 79 -15.42 0.58 -6.87
N CYS A 80 -14.09 0.63 -6.94
CA CYS A 80 -13.32 1.31 -7.98
C CYS A 80 -13.47 0.59 -9.35
N PRO A 81 -13.89 1.29 -10.43
CA PRO A 81 -13.95 0.71 -11.77
C PRO A 81 -12.63 0.88 -12.55
N ASN A 82 -11.50 1.07 -11.88
CA ASN A 82 -10.20 1.30 -12.52
C ASN A 82 -9.44 -0.01 -12.73
N ASN A 83 -9.02 -0.26 -13.97
CA ASN A 83 -8.10 -1.36 -14.29
C ASN A 83 -6.62 -0.89 -14.32
N VAL A 84 -6.36 0.42 -14.22
CA VAL A 84 -5.00 0.98 -14.17
C VAL A 84 -4.44 0.85 -12.76
N PRO A 85 -3.38 0.03 -12.55
CA PRO A 85 -2.74 -0.11 -11.24
C PRO A 85 -2.27 1.25 -10.71
N VAL A 86 -2.42 1.48 -9.41
CA VAL A 86 -2.11 2.74 -8.70
C VAL A 86 -0.82 3.45 -9.18
N GLN A 87 0.24 2.69 -9.47
CA GLN A 87 1.57 3.19 -9.87
C GLN A 87 1.63 3.71 -11.32
N LYS A 88 0.68 3.29 -12.16
CA LYS A 88 0.55 3.68 -13.58
C LYS A 88 -0.52 4.76 -13.80
N ARG A 89 -1.25 5.16 -12.75
CA ARG A 89 -2.29 6.18 -12.82
C ARG A 89 -1.68 7.55 -13.13
N ILE A 90 -2.06 8.12 -14.26
CA ILE A 90 -1.71 9.49 -14.64
C ILE A 90 -2.80 10.43 -14.10
N ASP A 91 -2.40 11.50 -13.41
CA ASP A 91 -3.31 12.48 -12.82
C ASP A 91 -4.13 13.23 -13.89
N CYS A 92 -5.45 13.19 -13.76
CA CYS A 92 -6.41 13.89 -14.63
C CYS A 92 -6.92 15.21 -14.00
N HIS A 93 -6.58 15.50 -12.75
CA HIS A 93 -6.97 16.72 -12.04
C HIS A 93 -5.76 17.42 -11.37
N PRO A 94 -4.73 17.85 -12.14
CA PRO A 94 -3.53 18.52 -11.61
C PRO A 94 -3.77 19.94 -11.05
N GLN A 95 -5.00 20.43 -11.13
CA GLN A 95 -5.46 21.64 -10.46
C GLN A 95 -5.87 21.32 -9.00
N LEU A 96 -5.59 22.20 -8.05
CA LEU A 96 -5.92 21.98 -6.63
C LEU A 96 -7.42 21.73 -6.40
N GLY A 97 -7.75 20.94 -5.39
CA GLY A 97 -9.14 20.68 -4.98
C GLY A 97 -9.87 19.64 -5.83
N ALA A 98 -9.21 18.52 -6.17
CA ALA A 98 -9.88 17.40 -6.83
C ALA A 98 -11.00 16.82 -5.96
N SER A 99 -12.21 16.73 -6.51
CA SER A 99 -13.34 16.00 -5.94
C SER A 99 -13.79 14.88 -6.89
N LYS A 100 -14.61 13.96 -6.39
CA LYS A 100 -15.20 12.89 -7.20
C LYS A 100 -15.97 13.47 -8.40
N GLU A 101 -16.85 14.43 -8.12
CA GLU A 101 -17.70 15.10 -9.10
C GLU A 101 -16.86 15.86 -10.14
N ALA A 102 -15.83 16.57 -9.69
CA ALA A 102 -14.91 17.30 -10.57
C ALA A 102 -14.01 16.40 -11.43
N CYS A 103 -13.81 15.14 -11.01
CA CYS A 103 -13.10 14.12 -11.78
C CYS A 103 -14.01 13.43 -12.80
N GLU A 104 -15.17 12.95 -12.36
CA GLU A 104 -16.14 12.26 -13.21
C GLU A 104 -16.70 13.20 -14.29
N ALA A 105 -16.89 14.49 -13.99
CA ALA A 105 -17.27 15.51 -14.97
C ALA A 105 -16.20 15.79 -16.05
N LYS A 106 -14.93 15.36 -15.86
CA LYS A 106 -13.89 15.39 -16.90
C LYS A 106 -13.88 14.12 -17.77
N GLY A 107 -14.64 13.09 -17.39
CA GLY A 107 -14.63 11.74 -17.99
C GLY A 107 -13.57 10.80 -17.40
N CYS A 108 -12.96 11.16 -16.26
CA CYS A 108 -11.88 10.41 -15.62
C CYS A 108 -12.37 9.57 -14.43
N ILE A 109 -11.56 8.61 -14.01
CA ILE A 109 -11.92 7.67 -12.95
C ILE A 109 -11.48 8.21 -11.58
N TRP A 110 -12.43 8.31 -10.65
CA TRP A 110 -12.18 8.62 -9.25
C TRP A 110 -12.06 7.34 -8.41
N CYS A 111 -10.87 7.08 -7.86
CA CYS A 111 -10.64 5.98 -6.92
C CYS A 111 -9.61 6.37 -5.85
N SER A 112 -10.01 6.30 -4.57
CA SER A 112 -9.09 6.54 -3.46
C SER A 112 -7.98 5.49 -3.40
N THR A 113 -6.87 5.82 -2.75
CA THR A 113 -5.75 4.92 -2.47
C THR A 113 -4.97 5.41 -1.25
N LYS A 114 -4.29 4.48 -0.56
CA LYS A 114 -3.39 4.75 0.56
C LYS A 114 -1.96 5.08 0.12
N VAL A 115 -1.61 4.82 -1.15
CA VAL A 115 -0.26 5.03 -1.67
C VAL A 115 0.05 6.53 -1.73
N SER A 116 1.16 6.93 -1.12
CA SER A 116 1.55 8.35 -1.05
C SER A 116 1.79 8.94 -2.45
N ASN A 117 1.32 10.17 -2.67
CA ASN A 117 1.41 10.92 -3.94
C ASN A 117 0.67 10.30 -5.15
N ALA A 118 -0.03 9.18 -5.00
CA ALA A 118 -0.81 8.60 -6.10
C ALA A 118 -2.13 9.37 -6.32
N PRO A 119 -2.51 9.69 -7.58
CA PRO A 119 -3.68 10.51 -7.84
C PRO A 119 -4.99 9.73 -7.62
N TRP A 120 -5.93 10.35 -6.91
CA TRP A 120 -7.30 9.82 -6.75
C TRP A 120 -8.16 10.05 -8.00
N CYS A 121 -7.88 11.09 -8.78
CA CYS A 121 -8.48 11.30 -10.10
C CYS A 121 -7.49 10.92 -11.20
N SER A 122 -7.77 9.85 -11.93
CA SER A 122 -6.84 9.32 -12.93
C SER A 122 -7.49 9.11 -14.30
N PHE A 123 -6.68 9.23 -15.34
CA PHE A 123 -7.11 8.85 -16.69
C PHE A 123 -7.45 7.35 -16.76
N PRO A 124 -8.52 6.94 -17.47
CA PRO A 124 -8.79 5.53 -17.75
C PRO A 124 -7.75 4.95 -18.73
N GLU A 125 -7.54 3.63 -18.69
CA GLU A 125 -6.67 2.92 -19.65
C GLU A 125 -7.19 3.05 -21.10
N VAL A 126 -8.52 3.05 -21.25
CA VAL A 126 -9.21 3.18 -22.53
C VAL A 126 -10.20 4.34 -22.42
N GLY A 127 -10.09 5.33 -23.30
CA GLY A 127 -10.95 6.51 -23.30
C GLY A 127 -10.69 7.43 -24.49
N PRO A 128 -11.32 8.62 -24.52
CA PRO A 128 -11.18 9.60 -25.61
C PRO A 128 -9.87 10.41 -25.57
N TYR A 129 -8.93 10.03 -24.69
CA TYR A 129 -7.68 10.77 -24.43
C TYR A 129 -6.50 10.23 -25.23
N GLY A 130 -5.49 11.08 -25.45
CA GLY A 130 -4.28 10.73 -26.20
C GLY A 130 -4.40 11.00 -27.69
N TYR A 131 -3.54 10.35 -28.48
CA TYR A 131 -3.41 10.56 -29.93
C TYR A 131 -3.20 9.24 -30.65
N SER A 132 -3.80 9.07 -31.82
CA SER A 132 -3.52 7.98 -32.75
C SER A 132 -2.61 8.48 -33.89
N LEU A 133 -1.69 7.63 -34.35
CA LEU A 133 -0.88 7.92 -35.53
C LEU A 133 -1.74 7.74 -36.80
N TYR A 134 -1.89 8.81 -37.57
CA TYR A 134 -2.57 8.74 -38.87
C TYR A 134 -1.55 8.49 -39.99
N GLY A 135 -1.68 7.34 -40.65
CA GLY A 135 -0.75 6.89 -41.70
C GLY A 135 0.32 5.90 -41.20
N GLN A 136 1.45 5.83 -41.90
CA GLN A 136 2.58 4.95 -41.56
C GLN A 136 3.83 5.80 -41.32
N PRO A 137 4.55 5.63 -40.19
CA PRO A 137 5.78 6.36 -39.92
C PRO A 137 6.83 6.14 -41.01
N GLN A 138 7.38 7.23 -41.54
CA GLN A 138 8.36 7.20 -42.62
C GLN A 138 9.75 7.54 -42.10
N LYS A 139 10.70 6.64 -42.32
CA LYS A 139 12.10 6.84 -41.96
C LYS A 139 12.76 7.85 -42.92
N THR A 140 13.33 8.90 -42.35
CA THR A 140 14.10 9.93 -43.06
C THR A 140 15.58 9.87 -42.67
N ALA A 141 16.43 10.64 -43.34
CA ALA A 141 17.85 10.79 -42.98
C ALA A 141 18.09 11.47 -41.61
N LYS A 142 17.06 12.03 -40.96
CA LYS A 142 17.16 12.75 -39.67
C LYS A 142 16.30 12.17 -38.53
N GLY A 143 15.53 11.12 -38.78
CA GLY A 143 14.55 10.57 -37.82
C GLY A 143 13.29 10.06 -38.52
N TRP A 144 12.20 9.93 -37.77
CA TRP A 144 10.89 9.53 -38.30
C TRP A 144 9.99 10.74 -38.54
N ARG A 145 9.04 10.61 -39.47
CA ARG A 145 7.94 11.53 -39.73
C ARG A 145 6.62 10.77 -39.94
#